data_AF-A0A0K0EFX2-F1
#
_entry.id   AF-A0A0K0EFX2-F1
#
_cell.length_a   1.000
_cell.length_b   1.000
_cell.length_c   1.000
_cell.angle_alpha   90.00
_cell.angle_beta   90.00
_cell.angle_gamma   90.00
#
_symmetry.space_group_name_H-M   'P 1'
#
loop_
_entity.id
_entity.type
_entity.pdbx_description
1 polymer ?
#
loop_
_entity_poly.entity_id
_entity_poly.type
_entity_poly.pdbx_seq_one_letter_code
_entity_poly.pdbx_strand_id
1 'polypeptide(L)'
;MINVWLLLIILFSSPINGLQICPFILKGGEKIDIKICRDISNGDIYWNETVKFIRVNFVEDYCESFFEDVYLSDSRLIRIRTKTMYMPSNVSQVPSCVPKNAVYLLNGLFYVPSQKEHRLTVYRSNHVANKLAMKICANYQKFVQSKGPRSMVEARSFIRQIYGSDNVTGYISSGIIYLLHCTPISNVDIIYTKSIKNYCYEKTPVIINNSIIMFTNNGIDLDNKSPGGTCEPVFLDNQTLLENNTFLKWIVVILGGMIILLITADIIGVIFLIKRSRKSVDDGGIYGDLFFKLVNESIRRAESSRTLFDEVGPERRWSPKLNVTPRGDGGNELRTFSFGRKKRDCIQFHEAPPRPHPFEVILGKRDSL
;
A
#
# COMPACT_ATOMS: atom_id res chain seq x y z
N MET A 1 7.68 -27.65 18.39
CA MET A 1 7.44 -26.80 17.19
C MET A 1 6.61 -25.53 17.46
N ILE A 2 5.86 -25.41 18.57
CA ILE A 2 5.04 -24.21 18.88
C ILE A 2 5.89 -22.95 19.16
N ASN A 3 7.12 -23.09 19.67
CA ASN A 3 7.98 -21.94 19.99
C ASN A 3 8.53 -21.17 18.78
N VAL A 4 8.55 -21.76 17.58
CA VAL A 4 9.05 -21.08 16.37
C VAL A 4 8.01 -20.08 15.82
N TRP A 5 6.73 -20.40 15.95
CA TRP A 5 5.64 -19.54 15.48
C TRP A 5 5.48 -18.27 16.33
N LEU A 6 5.66 -18.37 17.65
CA LEU A 6 5.57 -17.20 18.54
C LEU A 6 6.72 -16.22 18.30
N LEU A 7 7.91 -16.72 17.95
CA LEU A 7 9.07 -15.90 17.60
C LEU A 7 8.89 -15.18 16.25
N LEU A 8 8.22 -15.81 15.29
CA LEU A 8 7.90 -15.21 13.99
C LEU A 8 6.90 -14.05 14.10
N ILE A 9 5.89 -14.14 14.99
CA ILE A 9 4.90 -13.07 15.15
C ILE A 9 5.52 -11.81 15.79
N ILE A 10 6.42 -11.97 16.77
CA ILE A 10 7.08 -10.82 17.42
C ILE A 10 8.03 -10.08 16.46
N LEU A 11 8.61 -10.78 15.48
CA LEU A 11 9.53 -10.19 14.50
C LEU A 11 8.86 -9.29 13.44
N PHE A 12 7.54 -9.29 13.30
CA PHE A 12 6.85 -8.45 12.30
C PHE A 12 6.42 -7.06 12.78
N SER A 13 6.59 -6.75 14.07
CA SER A 13 6.49 -5.38 14.58
C SER A 13 7.75 -4.60 14.20
N SER A 14 7.92 -4.29 12.91
CA SER A 14 8.97 -3.37 12.47
C SER A 14 8.73 -2.02 13.16
N PRO A 15 9.70 -1.47 13.92
CA PRO A 15 9.52 -0.17 14.54
C PRO A 15 9.21 0.86 13.45
N ILE A 16 8.21 1.70 13.71
CA ILE A 16 7.77 2.78 12.82
C ILE A 16 8.92 3.79 12.76
N ASN A 17 9.80 3.64 11.78
CA ASN A 17 10.91 4.56 11.53
C ASN A 17 10.35 5.79 10.78
N GLY A 18 9.57 6.63 11.47
CA GLY A 18 8.99 7.85 10.92
C GLY A 18 9.17 9.09 11.81
N LEU A 19 9.54 8.90 13.07
CA LEU A 19 9.63 9.98 14.04
C LEU A 19 10.99 10.70 13.98
N GLN A 20 10.97 12.01 14.20
CA GLN A 20 12.16 12.84 14.09
C GLN A 20 12.15 14.00 15.09
N ILE A 21 13.35 14.47 15.44
CA ILE A 21 13.54 15.67 16.25
C ILE A 21 14.02 16.79 15.33
N CYS A 22 13.30 17.90 15.34
CA CYS A 22 13.66 19.08 14.56
C CYS A 22 14.30 20.15 15.47
N PRO A 23 15.37 20.83 15.05
CA PRO A 23 15.98 21.89 15.84
C PRO A 23 15.03 23.07 16.05
N PHE A 24 15.07 23.65 17.26
CA PHE A 24 14.31 24.85 17.64
C PHE A 24 15.09 26.17 17.45
N ILE A 25 16.40 26.10 17.19
CA ILE A 25 17.29 27.26 17.15
C ILE A 25 17.09 28.01 15.83
N LEU A 26 16.71 29.30 15.90
CA LEU A 26 16.56 30.21 14.76
C LEU A 26 17.90 30.83 14.31
N LYS A 27 18.97 30.03 14.27
CA LYS A 27 20.30 30.50 13.86
C LYS A 27 21.01 29.44 13.01
N GLY A 28 21.40 29.85 11.81
CA GLY A 28 22.08 28.98 10.84
C GLY A 28 21.09 28.33 9.87
N GLY A 29 21.56 27.29 9.18
CA GLY A 29 20.80 26.60 8.13
C GLY A 29 21.22 26.99 6.73
N GLU A 30 20.85 26.13 5.78
CA GLU A 30 21.09 26.33 4.36
C GLU A 30 20.10 27.37 3.81
N LYS A 31 20.59 28.32 3.01
CA LYS A 31 19.72 29.24 2.28
C LYS A 31 19.14 28.50 1.09
N ILE A 32 17.82 28.42 1.02
CA ILE A 32 17.12 27.82 -0.12
C ILE A 32 16.20 28.84 -0.79
N ASP A 33 15.89 28.57 -2.05
CA ASP A 33 14.80 29.21 -2.77
C ASP A 33 13.52 28.37 -2.68
N ILE A 34 12.46 28.86 -3.32
CA ILE A 34 11.19 28.13 -3.41
C ILE A 34 11.33 27.04 -4.49
N LYS A 35 11.98 25.92 -4.13
CA LYS A 35 12.31 24.81 -5.04
C LYS A 35 11.13 24.35 -5.90
N ILE A 36 9.94 24.19 -5.31
CA ILE A 36 8.72 23.81 -6.04
C ILE A 36 8.32 24.80 -7.15
N CYS A 37 8.82 26.04 -7.13
CA CYS A 37 8.52 27.07 -8.13
C CYS A 37 9.54 27.20 -9.26
N ARG A 38 10.63 26.41 -9.25
CA ARG A 38 11.63 26.43 -10.33
C ARG A 38 11.06 25.90 -11.64
N ASP A 39 11.40 26.52 -12.76
CA ASP A 39 11.14 26.01 -14.12
C ASP A 39 9.66 25.79 -14.50
N ILE A 40 8.70 26.35 -13.75
CA ILE A 40 7.26 26.23 -14.06
C ILE A 40 6.95 26.71 -15.48
N SER A 41 7.59 27.78 -15.94
CA SER A 41 7.35 28.33 -17.28
C SER A 41 8.00 27.52 -18.40
N ASN A 42 8.99 26.67 -18.11
CA ASN A 42 9.97 26.20 -19.09
C ASN A 42 10.00 24.69 -19.32
N GLY A 43 9.18 23.86 -18.68
CA GLY A 43 9.33 22.41 -18.90
C GLY A 43 8.25 21.46 -18.38
N ASP A 44 7.40 21.86 -17.44
CA ASP A 44 6.36 20.95 -16.99
C ASP A 44 5.26 20.79 -18.05
N ILE A 45 4.96 19.53 -18.34
CA ILE A 45 3.79 19.14 -19.10
C ILE A 45 2.77 18.59 -18.12
N TYR A 46 1.69 19.34 -17.90
CA TYR A 46 0.62 18.93 -17.01
C TYR A 46 -0.51 18.19 -17.74
N TRP A 47 -1.04 17.16 -17.10
CA TRP A 47 -2.31 16.54 -17.47
C TRP A 47 -3.29 16.56 -16.30
N ASN A 48 -4.59 16.61 -16.61
CA ASN A 48 -5.64 16.53 -15.60
C ASN A 48 -5.99 15.07 -15.33
N GLU A 49 -6.14 14.72 -14.07
CA GLU A 49 -6.49 13.38 -13.64
C GLU A 49 -7.27 13.40 -12.31
N THR A 50 -8.23 12.49 -12.16
CA THR A 50 -8.84 12.20 -10.86
C THR A 50 -8.01 11.13 -10.17
N VAL A 51 -7.32 11.50 -9.09
CA VAL A 51 -6.47 10.56 -8.33
C VAL A 51 -7.12 10.17 -7.01
N LYS A 52 -6.76 8.99 -6.50
CA LYS A 52 -7.09 8.58 -5.13
C LYS A 52 -6.00 9.10 -4.18
N PHE A 53 -6.36 10.01 -3.30
CA PHE A 53 -5.54 10.38 -2.15
C PHE A 53 -5.72 9.40 -0.99
N ILE A 54 -4.64 9.19 -0.26
CA ILE A 54 -4.63 8.43 0.99
C ILE A 54 -3.93 9.29 2.04
N ARG A 55 -4.64 9.62 3.12
CA ARG A 55 -4.11 10.35 4.26
C ARG A 55 -3.89 9.37 5.39
N VAL A 56 -2.65 9.25 5.82
CA VAL A 56 -2.22 8.42 6.95
C VAL A 56 -2.29 9.24 8.22
N ASN A 57 -2.93 8.69 9.26
CA ASN A 57 -2.76 9.13 10.62
C ASN A 57 -1.72 8.23 11.30
N PHE A 58 -0.49 8.72 11.43
CA PHE A 58 0.62 7.95 12.03
C PHE A 58 0.45 7.73 13.54
N VAL A 59 -0.44 8.47 14.20
CA VAL A 59 -0.69 8.34 15.64
C VAL A 59 -1.69 7.23 15.93
N GLU A 60 -2.79 7.21 15.18
CA GLU A 60 -3.89 6.25 15.38
C GLU A 60 -3.78 5.02 14.46
N ASP A 61 -2.73 4.98 13.63
CA ASP A 61 -2.41 3.88 12.70
C ASP A 61 -3.57 3.51 11.75
N TYR A 62 -4.21 4.53 11.15
CA TYR A 62 -5.26 4.32 10.14
C TYR A 62 -5.08 5.22 8.91
N CYS A 63 -5.73 4.81 7.82
CA CYS A 63 -5.72 5.52 6.54
C CYS A 63 -7.14 6.00 6.18
N GLU A 64 -7.27 7.27 5.81
CA GLU A 64 -8.44 7.82 5.11
C GLU A 64 -8.16 7.91 3.61
N SER A 65 -9.17 7.72 2.77
CA SER A 65 -9.00 7.91 1.33
C SER A 65 -10.13 8.70 0.70
N PHE A 66 -9.79 9.48 -0.32
CA PHE A 66 -10.72 10.33 -1.06
C PHE A 66 -10.24 10.55 -2.49
N PHE A 67 -11.12 10.98 -3.38
CA PHE A 67 -10.79 11.29 -4.77
C PHE A 67 -10.83 12.79 -5.00
N GLU A 68 -9.90 13.29 -5.82
CA GLU A 68 -9.87 14.70 -6.20
C GLU A 68 -9.24 14.85 -7.59
N ASP A 69 -9.73 15.83 -8.35
CA ASP A 69 -9.15 16.24 -9.63
C ASP A 69 -7.90 17.09 -9.40
N VAL A 70 -6.82 16.71 -10.07
CA VAL A 70 -5.49 17.30 -9.92
C VAL A 70 -4.87 17.55 -11.28
N TYR A 71 -3.92 18.49 -11.33
CA TYR A 71 -2.95 18.52 -12.43
C TYR A 71 -1.69 17.80 -11.98
N LEU A 72 -1.23 16.85 -12.79
CA LEU A 72 0.01 16.10 -12.57
C LEU A 72 1.03 16.49 -13.62
N SER A 73 2.28 16.61 -13.21
CA SER A 73 3.47 16.55 -14.06
C SER A 73 4.45 15.53 -13.46
N ASP A 74 5.55 15.24 -14.15
CA ASP A 74 6.59 14.35 -13.63
C ASP A 74 7.21 14.83 -12.31
N SER A 75 7.16 16.14 -12.05
CA SER A 75 7.82 16.79 -10.92
C SER A 75 6.85 17.27 -9.84
N ARG A 76 5.55 17.40 -10.15
CA ARG A 76 4.59 18.13 -9.31
C ARG A 76 3.17 17.56 -9.38
N LEU A 77 2.46 17.74 -8.28
CA LEU A 77 1.02 17.59 -8.20
C LEU A 77 0.40 18.91 -7.77
N ILE A 78 -0.61 19.37 -8.50
CA ILE A 78 -1.39 20.57 -8.18
C ILE A 78 -2.82 20.14 -7.83
N ARG A 79 -3.21 20.36 -6.58
CA ARG A 79 -4.60 20.16 -6.14
C ARG A 79 -5.45 21.35 -6.56
N ILE A 80 -6.43 21.11 -7.41
CA ILE A 80 -7.26 22.16 -8.00
C ILE A 80 -8.12 22.84 -6.92
N ARG A 81 -8.71 22.04 -6.02
CA ARG A 81 -9.65 22.53 -5.00
C ARG A 81 -8.94 23.40 -3.96
N THR A 82 -7.83 22.91 -3.42
CA THR A 82 -7.09 23.60 -2.35
C THR A 82 -6.10 24.63 -2.87
N LYS A 83 -5.79 24.63 -4.18
CA LYS A 83 -4.79 25.50 -4.81
C LYS A 83 -3.42 25.35 -4.13
N THR A 84 -3.03 24.10 -3.91
CA THR A 84 -1.75 23.73 -3.28
C THR A 84 -0.94 22.86 -4.23
N MET A 85 0.38 23.05 -4.21
CA MET A 85 1.31 22.19 -4.95
C MET A 85 2.09 21.29 -4.00
N TYR A 86 2.43 20.11 -4.50
CA TYR A 86 3.29 19.12 -3.85
C TYR A 86 4.33 18.63 -4.85
N MET A 87 5.49 18.25 -4.33
CA MET A 87 6.48 17.47 -5.07
C MET A 87 6.42 16.03 -4.57
N PRO A 88 6.50 15.02 -5.45
CA PRO A 88 6.76 13.66 -5.05
C PRO A 88 8.00 13.59 -4.15
N SER A 89 7.88 12.89 -3.03
CA SER A 89 8.95 12.70 -2.05
C SER A 89 9.16 11.22 -1.79
N ASN A 90 10.33 10.89 -1.24
CA ASN A 90 10.57 9.58 -0.66
C ASN A 90 10.04 9.57 0.79
N VAL A 91 9.58 8.40 1.23
CA VAL A 91 9.22 8.13 2.63
C VAL A 91 10.01 6.91 3.10
N SER A 92 10.47 6.92 4.35
CA SER A 92 11.25 5.82 4.94
C SER A 92 10.43 4.53 5.06
N GLN A 93 9.13 4.65 5.32
CA GLN A 93 8.23 3.53 5.51
C GLN A 93 6.83 3.85 5.00
N VAL A 94 6.26 2.89 4.28
CA VAL A 94 4.89 2.96 3.75
C VAL A 94 4.02 2.08 4.65
N PRO A 95 2.99 2.64 5.33
CA PRO A 95 2.06 1.85 6.13
C PRO A 95 1.38 0.76 5.31
N SER A 96 0.99 -0.34 5.95
CA SER A 96 0.34 -1.48 5.28
C SER A 96 -0.98 -1.11 4.60
N CYS A 97 -1.69 -0.08 5.10
CA CYS A 97 -2.91 0.45 4.49
C CYS A 97 -2.68 1.29 3.21
N VAL A 98 -1.43 1.61 2.89
CA VAL A 98 -1.06 2.35 1.68
C VAL A 98 -0.60 1.36 0.58
N PRO A 99 -1.21 1.38 -0.62
CA PRO A 99 -0.78 0.54 -1.74
C PRO A 99 0.68 0.79 -2.13
N LYS A 100 1.37 -0.27 -2.56
CA LYS A 100 2.81 -0.21 -2.93
C LYS A 100 3.12 0.75 -4.09
N ASN A 101 2.15 1.04 -4.95
CA ASN A 101 2.30 1.94 -6.08
C ASN A 101 1.90 3.39 -5.75
N ALA A 102 1.53 3.70 -4.50
CA ALA A 102 1.22 5.05 -4.10
C ALA A 102 2.50 5.90 -3.99
N VAL A 103 2.40 7.16 -4.37
CA VAL A 103 3.48 8.13 -4.34
C VAL A 103 3.30 9.04 -3.13
N TYR A 104 4.34 9.18 -2.32
CA TYR A 104 4.32 10.05 -1.16
C TYR A 104 4.46 11.51 -1.56
N LEU A 105 3.69 12.39 -0.92
CA LEU A 105 3.77 13.84 -1.11
C LEU A 105 4.37 14.49 0.13
N LEU A 106 3.62 14.53 1.23
CA LEU A 106 4.02 15.20 2.47
C LEU A 106 3.02 14.93 3.59
N ASN A 107 3.46 14.97 4.86
CA ASN A 107 2.60 14.89 6.06
C ASN A 107 1.58 13.73 6.00
N GLY A 108 2.03 12.54 5.65
CA GLY A 108 1.16 11.35 5.56
C GLY A 108 0.23 11.32 4.34
N LEU A 109 0.36 12.28 3.41
CA LEU A 109 -0.45 12.30 2.18
C LEU A 109 0.24 11.54 1.06
N PHE A 110 -0.45 10.55 0.53
CA PHE A 110 -0.08 9.79 -0.65
C PHE A 110 -1.12 9.99 -1.75
N TYR A 111 -0.73 9.80 -3.01
CA TYR A 111 -1.69 9.63 -4.11
C TYR A 111 -1.39 8.35 -4.89
N VAL A 112 -2.43 7.73 -5.44
CA VAL A 112 -2.31 6.55 -6.30
C VAL A 112 -2.39 7.01 -7.76
N PRO A 113 -1.31 6.88 -8.55
CA PRO A 113 -1.32 7.23 -9.97
C PRO A 113 -2.20 6.26 -10.78
N SER A 114 -2.95 6.75 -11.77
CA SER A 114 -3.67 5.90 -12.72
C SER A 114 -2.70 5.26 -13.70
N GLN A 115 -2.94 3.99 -14.07
CA GLN A 115 -2.15 3.26 -15.06
C GLN A 115 -2.56 3.57 -16.53
N LYS A 116 -3.15 4.74 -16.80
CA LYS A 116 -3.70 5.06 -18.13
C LYS A 116 -2.65 5.76 -18.98
N GLU A 117 -2.44 5.32 -20.21
CA GLU A 117 -1.60 6.02 -21.17
C GLU A 117 -2.18 7.40 -21.55
N HIS A 118 -1.37 8.45 -21.43
CA HIS A 118 -1.76 9.84 -21.73
C HIS A 118 -1.54 10.13 -23.22
N ARG A 119 -2.60 10.41 -24.00
CA ARG A 119 -2.45 10.59 -25.46
C ARG A 119 -2.96 11.91 -26.05
N LEU A 120 -3.93 12.65 -25.45
CA LEU A 120 -4.53 13.83 -26.14
C LEU A 120 -4.99 15.02 -25.25
N THR A 121 -5.42 14.82 -24.00
CA THR A 121 -5.96 15.90 -23.12
C THR A 121 -4.89 16.79 -22.47
N VAL A 122 -3.62 16.49 -22.75
CA VAL A 122 -2.44 17.05 -22.09
C VAL A 122 -2.27 18.55 -22.42
N TYR A 123 -2.29 18.93 -23.71
CA TYR A 123 -1.98 20.32 -24.11
C TYR A 123 -2.96 21.37 -23.55
N ARG A 124 -4.27 21.09 -23.54
CA ARG A 124 -5.28 22.02 -22.99
C ARG A 124 -5.13 22.17 -21.48
N SER A 125 -4.85 21.06 -20.79
CA SER A 125 -4.63 21.05 -19.34
C SER A 125 -3.39 21.84 -18.97
N ASN A 126 -2.35 21.81 -19.82
CA ASN A 126 -1.06 22.44 -19.54
C ASN A 126 -1.14 23.96 -19.33
N HIS A 127 -1.83 24.71 -20.21
CA HIS A 127 -1.94 26.16 -20.06
C HIS A 127 -2.68 26.57 -18.77
N VAL A 128 -3.76 25.86 -18.44
CA VAL A 128 -4.56 26.14 -17.23
C VAL A 128 -3.77 25.78 -15.97
N ALA A 129 -3.10 24.63 -15.97
CA ALA A 129 -2.24 24.18 -14.89
C ALA A 129 -1.08 25.14 -14.65
N ASN A 130 -0.37 25.56 -15.70
CA ASN A 130 0.74 26.53 -15.60
C ASN A 130 0.27 27.87 -15.01
N LYS A 131 -0.88 28.38 -15.46
CA LYS A 131 -1.46 29.61 -14.88
C LYS A 131 -1.78 29.45 -13.39
N LEU A 132 -2.30 28.30 -12.98
CA LEU A 132 -2.58 27.99 -11.58
C LEU A 132 -1.27 27.86 -10.76
N ALA A 133 -0.28 27.13 -11.28
CA ALA A 133 1.03 26.95 -10.66
C ALA A 133 1.72 28.31 -10.40
N MET A 134 1.75 29.18 -11.40
CA MET A 134 2.30 30.54 -11.28
C MET A 134 1.58 31.38 -10.23
N LYS A 135 0.24 31.25 -10.13
CA LYS A 135 -0.54 31.93 -9.08
C LYS A 135 -0.19 31.42 -7.68
N ILE A 136 -0.02 30.11 -7.52
CA ILE A 136 0.38 29.50 -6.24
C ILE A 136 1.79 29.98 -5.86
N CYS A 137 2.72 29.98 -6.81
CA CYS A 137 4.09 30.48 -6.58
C CYS A 137 4.14 31.96 -6.22
N ALA A 138 3.32 32.80 -6.87
CA ALA A 138 3.21 34.21 -6.47
C ALA A 138 2.73 34.36 -5.02
N ASN A 139 1.85 33.48 -4.54
CA ASN A 139 1.42 33.47 -3.15
C ASN A 139 2.54 33.00 -2.20
N TYR A 140 3.31 31.98 -2.58
CA TYR A 140 4.48 31.55 -1.80
C TYR A 140 5.55 32.65 -1.71
N GLN A 141 5.81 33.36 -2.80
CA GLN A 141 6.72 34.50 -2.82
C GLN A 141 6.25 35.60 -1.85
N LYS A 142 4.95 35.95 -1.89
CA LYS A 142 4.36 36.91 -0.95
C LYS A 142 4.47 36.46 0.50
N PHE A 143 4.27 35.16 0.75
CA PHE A 143 4.41 34.58 2.08
C PHE A 143 5.84 34.79 2.61
N VAL A 144 6.85 34.49 1.79
CA VAL A 144 8.27 34.67 2.15
C VAL A 144 8.65 36.14 2.36
N GLN A 145 8.15 37.04 1.52
CA GLN A 145 8.47 38.47 1.55
C GLN A 145 7.74 39.29 2.62
N SER A 146 6.72 38.70 3.25
CA SER A 146 5.96 39.38 4.30
C SER A 146 6.82 39.72 5.52
N LYS A 147 6.58 40.88 6.14
CA LYS A 147 7.39 41.39 7.26
C LYS A 147 6.99 40.85 8.64
N GLY A 148 5.91 40.06 8.73
CA GLY A 148 5.37 39.59 10.01
C GLY A 148 6.20 38.45 10.60
N PRO A 149 6.38 38.38 11.94
CA PRO A 149 6.95 37.21 12.59
C PRO A 149 6.08 35.98 12.27
N ARG A 150 6.72 34.87 11.93
CA ARG A 150 6.04 33.61 11.61
C ARG A 150 6.16 32.64 12.76
N SER A 151 5.07 31.94 13.06
CA SER A 151 5.15 30.87 14.05
C SER A 151 6.04 29.75 13.50
N MET A 152 6.76 29.05 14.38
CA MET A 152 7.63 27.94 13.98
C MET A 152 6.85 26.84 13.27
N VAL A 153 5.62 26.57 13.70
CA VAL A 153 4.73 25.56 13.10
C VAL A 153 4.34 25.94 11.67
N GLU A 154 3.94 27.19 11.46
CA GLU A 154 3.58 27.72 10.14
C GLU A 154 4.80 27.73 9.20
N ALA A 155 5.95 28.22 9.68
CA ALA A 155 7.19 28.24 8.89
C ALA A 155 7.64 26.81 8.51
N ARG A 156 7.59 25.87 9.45
CA ARG A 156 7.92 24.45 9.20
C ARG A 156 7.00 23.86 8.14
N SER A 157 5.68 23.99 8.30
CA SER A 157 4.69 23.46 7.36
C SER A 157 4.91 24.02 5.94
N PHE A 158 5.15 25.33 5.84
CA PHE A 158 5.45 25.98 4.57
C PHE A 158 6.76 25.47 3.94
N ILE A 159 7.86 25.41 4.70
CA ILE A 159 9.17 24.97 4.22
C ILE A 159 9.11 23.54 3.69
N ARG A 160 8.47 22.63 4.44
CA ARG A 160 8.25 21.25 4.02
C ARG A 160 7.49 21.16 2.70
N GLN A 161 6.46 21.99 2.53
CA GLN A 161 5.68 22.04 1.30
C GLN A 161 6.50 22.51 0.11
N ILE A 162 7.29 23.58 0.25
CA ILE A 162 8.08 24.12 -0.86
C ILE A 162 9.34 23.31 -1.18
N TYR A 163 9.85 22.57 -0.20
CA TYR A 163 11.03 21.72 -0.33
C TYR A 163 10.68 20.28 -0.73
N GLY A 164 9.46 19.82 -0.40
CA GLY A 164 8.94 18.50 -0.72
C GLY A 164 9.55 17.40 0.14
N SER A 165 9.69 17.63 1.45
CA SER A 165 10.14 16.60 2.39
C SER A 165 9.68 16.91 3.81
N ASP A 166 9.37 15.88 4.59
CA ASP A 166 9.06 16.04 6.02
C ASP A 166 10.30 16.12 6.89
N ASN A 167 11.46 15.67 6.41
CA ASN A 167 12.70 15.64 7.19
C ASN A 167 13.42 16.98 7.35
N VAL A 168 12.69 18.07 7.13
CA VAL A 168 13.22 19.43 7.23
C VAL A 168 12.31 20.31 8.09
N THR A 169 12.94 21.30 8.69
CA THR A 169 12.32 22.44 9.37
C THR A 169 13.06 23.70 8.92
N GLY A 170 12.71 24.84 9.51
CA GLY A 170 13.46 26.05 9.27
C GLY A 170 12.71 27.29 9.71
N TYR A 171 13.16 28.42 9.20
CA TYR A 171 12.55 29.72 9.47
C TYR A 171 12.70 30.65 8.26
N ILE A 172 11.87 31.70 8.24
CA ILE A 172 11.90 32.73 7.21
C ILE A 172 12.29 34.03 7.90
N SER A 173 13.33 34.69 7.40
CA SER A 173 13.78 35.97 7.91
C SER A 173 14.22 36.87 6.77
N SER A 174 13.71 38.11 6.75
CA SER A 174 14.06 39.12 5.75
C SER A 174 13.93 38.64 4.29
N GLY A 175 12.89 37.85 3.99
CA GLY A 175 12.66 37.30 2.65
C GLY A 175 13.57 36.13 2.26
N ILE A 176 14.36 35.60 3.19
CA ILE A 176 15.24 34.45 2.98
C ILE A 176 14.69 33.26 3.76
N ILE A 177 14.65 32.09 3.11
CA ILE A 177 14.29 30.82 3.74
C ILE A 177 15.56 30.13 4.21
N TYR A 178 15.59 29.77 5.48
CA TYR A 178 16.67 29.01 6.11
C TYR A 178 16.16 27.61 6.42
N LEU A 179 16.78 26.60 5.80
CA LEU A 179 16.44 25.19 5.96
C LEU A 179 17.37 24.51 6.96
N LEU A 180 16.79 23.67 7.80
CA LEU A 180 17.48 22.83 8.78
C LEU A 180 16.95 21.41 8.64
N HIS A 181 17.85 20.43 8.63
CA HIS A 181 17.45 19.02 8.63
C HIS A 181 17.02 18.58 10.03
N CYS A 182 15.97 17.78 10.09
CA CYS A 182 15.57 17.09 11.30
C CYS A 182 16.36 15.79 11.44
N THR A 183 16.60 15.38 12.67
CA THR A 183 17.29 14.12 12.97
C THR A 183 16.26 13.01 13.09
N PRO A 184 16.29 11.98 12.22
CA PRO A 184 15.42 10.82 12.36
C PRO A 184 15.80 10.04 13.62
N ILE A 185 14.80 9.50 14.32
CA ILE A 185 14.97 8.71 15.53
C ILE A 185 14.57 7.26 15.25
N SER A 186 15.46 6.34 15.60
CA SER A 186 15.20 4.89 15.59
C SER A 186 14.79 4.39 16.98
N ASN A 187 14.27 3.16 17.05
CA ASN A 187 13.89 2.47 18.29
C ASN A 187 12.86 3.26 19.10
N VAL A 188 11.67 3.37 18.53
CA VAL A 188 10.59 4.19 19.06
C VAL A 188 9.36 3.33 19.30
N ASP A 189 8.80 3.44 20.50
CA ASP A 189 7.52 2.82 20.88
C ASP A 189 6.49 3.94 21.11
N ILE A 190 5.39 3.90 20.36
CA ILE A 190 4.28 4.85 20.52
C ILE A 190 3.36 4.35 21.61
N ILE A 191 3.09 5.20 22.62
CA ILE A 191 2.01 4.95 23.58
C ILE A 191 0.73 5.53 22.97
N TYR A 192 -0.13 4.66 22.43
CA TYR A 192 -1.39 5.07 21.79
C TYR A 192 -2.38 5.77 22.75
N THR A 193 -2.19 5.62 24.06
CA THR A 193 -2.99 6.34 25.06
C THR A 193 -2.38 7.70 25.36
N LYS A 194 -3.18 8.77 25.27
CA LYS A 194 -2.79 10.11 25.75
C LYS A 194 -2.66 10.23 27.28
N SER A 195 -2.95 9.16 28.03
CA SER A 195 -2.86 9.11 29.49
C SER A 195 -1.65 8.30 29.96
N ILE A 196 -0.89 8.84 30.92
CA ILE A 196 0.15 8.11 31.66
C ILE A 196 -0.07 8.39 33.15
N LYS A 197 -0.19 7.33 33.96
CA LYS A 197 -0.34 7.44 35.44
C LYS A 197 -1.41 8.48 35.86
N ASN A 198 -2.57 8.48 35.19
CA ASN A 198 -3.69 9.41 35.40
C ASN A 198 -3.45 10.88 34.99
N TYR A 199 -2.35 11.19 34.32
CA TYR A 199 -2.14 12.49 33.67
C TYR A 199 -2.41 12.36 32.18
N CYS A 200 -3.30 13.22 31.66
CA CYS A 200 -3.61 13.29 30.24
C CYS A 200 -2.80 14.38 29.55
N TYR A 201 -2.18 14.02 28.44
CA TYR A 201 -1.41 14.90 27.58
C TYR A 201 -2.25 15.28 26.36
N GLU A 202 -2.12 16.51 25.88
CA GLU A 202 -2.75 16.89 24.61
C GLU A 202 -2.15 16.14 23.41
N LYS A 203 -0.85 15.85 23.49
CA LYS A 203 -0.06 15.16 22.47
C LYS A 203 0.17 13.69 22.85
N THR A 204 0.37 12.85 21.85
CA THR A 204 0.60 11.42 22.04
C THR A 204 2.00 11.17 22.58
N PRO A 205 2.15 10.48 23.72
CA PRO A 205 3.45 10.16 24.27
C PRO A 205 4.15 9.05 23.47
N VAL A 206 5.47 9.17 23.43
CA VAL A 206 6.36 8.31 22.66
C VAL A 206 7.57 7.97 23.51
N ILE A 207 7.87 6.69 23.67
CA ILE A 207 9.07 6.21 24.36
C ILE A 207 10.19 6.03 23.34
N ILE A 208 11.33 6.66 23.60
CA ILE A 208 12.55 6.55 22.81
C ILE A 208 13.62 5.86 23.65
N ASN A 209 14.33 4.89 23.07
CA ASN A 209 15.39 4.14 23.75
C ASN A 209 14.95 3.63 25.14
N ASN A 210 13.71 3.16 25.23
CA ASN A 210 13.09 2.56 26.43
C ASN A 210 13.05 3.45 27.69
N SER A 211 13.34 4.75 27.58
CA SER A 211 13.56 5.59 28.77
C SER A 211 13.13 7.05 28.62
N ILE A 212 13.20 7.61 27.41
CA ILE A 212 12.91 9.03 27.19
C ILE A 212 11.49 9.15 26.67
N ILE A 213 10.63 9.87 27.40
CA ILE A 213 9.28 10.20 26.93
C ILE A 213 9.35 11.52 26.18
N MET A 214 8.98 11.47 24.91
CA MET A 214 8.71 12.63 24.06
C MET A 214 7.25 12.60 23.60
N PHE A 215 6.83 13.61 22.87
CA PHE A 215 5.44 13.75 22.45
C PHE A 215 5.34 14.06 20.97
N THR A 216 4.31 13.53 20.31
CA THR A 216 4.01 13.85 18.91
C THR A 216 2.55 14.25 18.76
N ASN A 217 2.29 15.16 17.82
CA ASN A 217 0.93 15.56 17.45
C ASN A 217 0.51 15.02 16.07
N ASN A 218 1.47 14.62 15.24
CA ASN A 218 1.25 14.19 13.86
C ASN A 218 1.88 12.83 13.55
N GLY A 219 2.56 12.21 14.51
CA GLY A 219 3.31 10.97 14.34
C GLY A 219 4.53 11.10 13.42
N ILE A 220 5.02 12.33 13.21
CA ILE A 220 6.24 12.64 12.47
C ILE A 220 7.20 13.39 13.39
N ASP A 221 6.77 14.51 13.96
CA ASP A 221 7.63 15.36 14.77
C ASP A 221 7.55 14.99 16.25
N LEU A 222 8.71 14.97 16.90
CA LEU A 222 8.84 14.81 18.34
C LEU A 222 9.12 16.16 19.00
N ASP A 223 8.35 16.43 20.05
CA ASP A 223 8.49 17.56 20.94
C ASP A 223 8.82 17.07 22.35
N ASN A 224 9.63 17.83 23.07
CA ASN A 224 10.04 17.51 24.44
C ASN A 224 8.94 17.86 25.47
N LYS A 225 7.85 18.50 25.04
CA LYS A 225 6.78 19.01 25.91
C LYS A 225 5.41 18.81 25.29
N SER A 226 4.48 18.38 26.12
CA SER A 226 3.04 18.44 25.87
C SER A 226 2.38 19.18 27.03
N PRO A 227 1.47 20.13 26.75
CA PRO A 227 0.55 20.61 27.77
C PRO A 227 -0.28 19.46 28.34
N GLY A 228 -0.77 19.67 29.56
CA GLY A 228 -1.78 18.81 30.16
C GLY A 228 -3.13 19.06 29.50
N GLY A 229 -3.83 17.99 29.14
CA GLY A 229 -5.17 18.03 28.58
C GLY A 229 -6.21 17.52 29.57
N THR A 230 -7.48 17.63 29.19
CA THR A 230 -8.58 16.97 29.90
C THR A 230 -8.56 15.48 29.58
N CYS A 231 -8.68 14.64 30.60
CA CYS A 231 -8.99 13.24 30.39
C CYS A 231 -10.45 13.15 29.97
N GLU A 232 -10.72 13.13 28.66
CA GLU A 232 -12.03 12.69 28.20
C GLU A 232 -12.21 11.23 28.65
N PRO A 233 -13.40 10.86 29.15
CA PRO A 233 -13.68 9.46 29.39
C PRO A 233 -13.45 8.75 28.06
N VAL A 234 -12.52 7.79 28.06
CA VAL A 234 -12.38 6.89 26.93
C VAL A 234 -13.70 6.13 26.87
N PHE A 235 -14.64 6.62 26.04
CA PHE A 235 -15.67 5.76 25.48
C PHE A 235 -14.91 4.81 24.59
N LEU A 236 -14.36 3.80 25.25
CA LEU A 236 -13.88 2.58 24.69
C LEU A 236 -15.06 2.08 23.85
N ASP A 237 -15.06 2.41 22.55
CA ASP A 237 -15.96 1.82 21.57
C ASP A 237 -15.55 0.35 21.41
N ASN A 238 -15.77 -0.38 22.49
CA ASN A 238 -15.48 -1.80 22.65
C ASN A 238 -16.41 -2.62 21.79
N GLN A 239 -17.45 -2.03 21.21
CA GLN A 239 -18.39 -2.78 20.40
C GLN A 239 -17.79 -3.07 19.02
N THR A 240 -17.07 -2.14 18.40
CA THR A 240 -16.57 -2.34 17.03
C THR A 240 -15.25 -3.12 16.94
N LEU A 241 -14.31 -2.94 17.88
CA LEU A 241 -13.03 -3.66 17.86
C LEU A 241 -13.10 -5.08 18.44
N LEU A 242 -14.03 -5.36 19.37
CA LEU A 242 -14.15 -6.69 19.98
C LEU A 242 -14.88 -7.68 19.05
N GLU A 243 -15.83 -7.22 18.24
CA GLU A 243 -16.52 -8.05 17.25
C GLU A 243 -15.56 -8.57 16.17
N ASN A 244 -14.68 -7.70 15.65
CA ASN A 244 -13.73 -8.13 14.62
C ASN A 244 -12.65 -9.09 15.15
N ASN A 245 -12.20 -8.88 16.40
CA ASN A 245 -11.17 -9.74 16.98
C ASN A 245 -11.69 -11.12 17.40
N THR A 246 -12.94 -11.24 17.86
CA THR A 246 -13.52 -12.55 18.18
C THR A 246 -13.74 -13.38 16.92
N PHE A 247 -14.29 -12.78 15.86
CA PHE A 247 -14.47 -13.47 14.59
C PHE A 247 -13.14 -13.92 13.96
N LEU A 248 -12.13 -13.04 13.94
CA LEU A 248 -10.80 -13.38 13.43
C LEU A 248 -10.14 -14.49 14.26
N LYS A 249 -10.25 -14.45 15.60
CA LYS A 249 -9.77 -15.52 16.48
C LYS A 249 -10.42 -16.86 16.16
N TRP A 250 -11.74 -16.89 15.96
CA TRP A 250 -12.45 -18.10 15.56
C TRP A 250 -11.99 -18.64 14.20
N ILE A 251 -11.79 -17.77 13.21
CA ILE A 251 -11.24 -18.17 11.90
C ILE A 251 -9.85 -18.79 12.06
N VAL A 252 -8.96 -18.18 12.85
CA VAL A 252 -7.60 -18.70 13.07
C VAL A 252 -7.66 -20.06 13.78
N VAL A 253 -8.55 -20.24 14.76
CA VAL A 253 -8.73 -21.53 15.46
C VAL A 253 -9.28 -22.60 14.51
N ILE A 254 -10.26 -22.28 13.66
CA ILE A 254 -10.85 -23.21 12.69
C ILE A 254 -9.81 -23.61 11.63
N LEU A 255 -9.11 -22.63 11.04
CA LEU A 255 -8.05 -22.91 10.04
C LEU A 255 -6.90 -23.71 10.66
N GLY A 256 -6.47 -23.37 11.87
CA GLY A 256 -5.47 -24.14 12.60
C GLY A 256 -5.91 -25.59 12.86
N GLY A 257 -7.17 -25.79 13.28
CA GLY A 257 -7.76 -27.10 13.48
C GLY A 257 -7.81 -27.94 12.20
N MET A 258 -8.22 -27.34 11.07
CA MET A 258 -8.27 -28.01 9.77
C MET A 258 -6.88 -28.44 9.27
N ILE A 259 -5.86 -27.61 9.46
CA ILE A 259 -4.47 -27.96 9.11
C ILE A 259 -3.99 -29.15 9.95
N ILE A 260 -4.26 -29.17 11.26
CA ILE A 260 -3.91 -30.30 12.14
C ILE A 260 -4.62 -31.58 11.68
N LEU A 261 -5.88 -31.48 11.27
CA LEU A 261 -6.70 -32.61 10.80
C LEU A 261 -6.20 -33.18 9.46
N LEU A 262 -5.75 -32.32 8.54
CA LEU A 262 -5.13 -32.74 7.28
C LEU A 262 -3.80 -33.48 7.54
N ILE A 263 -2.96 -32.94 8.42
CA ILE A 263 -1.68 -33.57 8.78
C ILE A 263 -1.91 -34.95 9.42
N THR A 264 -2.89 -35.09 10.31
CA THR A 264 -3.20 -36.39 10.93
C THR A 264 -3.79 -37.37 9.92
N ALA A 265 -4.63 -36.92 8.99
CA ALA A 265 -5.16 -37.76 7.91
C ALA A 265 -4.04 -38.27 6.99
N ASP A 266 -3.08 -37.42 6.61
CA ASP A 266 -1.93 -37.81 5.79
C ASP A 266 -1.06 -38.84 6.52
N ILE A 267 -0.78 -38.64 7.82
CA ILE A 267 -0.02 -39.60 8.63
C ILE A 267 -0.73 -40.95 8.69
N ILE A 268 -2.04 -40.97 8.93
CA ILE A 268 -2.84 -42.21 8.95
C ILE A 268 -2.84 -42.88 7.57
N GLY A 269 -2.97 -42.12 6.49
CA GLY A 269 -2.93 -42.61 5.11
C GLY A 269 -1.59 -43.27 4.78
N VAL A 270 -0.48 -42.63 5.12
CA VAL A 270 0.88 -43.19 4.93
C VAL A 270 1.06 -44.48 5.73
N ILE A 271 0.64 -44.52 6.99
CA ILE A 271 0.70 -45.74 7.82
C ILE A 271 -0.13 -46.87 7.19
N PHE A 272 -1.31 -46.57 6.66
CA PHE A 272 -2.17 -47.54 6.01
C PHE A 272 -1.55 -48.10 4.72
N LEU A 273 -0.94 -47.24 3.89
CA LEU A 273 -0.25 -47.65 2.67
C LEU A 273 0.96 -48.55 2.96
N ILE A 274 1.75 -48.23 4.00
CA ILE A 274 2.89 -49.05 4.43
C ILE A 274 2.42 -50.43 4.94
N LYS A 275 1.30 -50.49 5.67
CA LYS A 275 0.72 -51.78 6.10
C LYS A 275 0.22 -52.61 4.93
N ARG A 276 -0.40 -51.98 3.93
CA ARG A 276 -0.93 -52.66 2.74
C ARG A 276 0.18 -53.21 1.85
N SER A 277 1.26 -52.46 1.64
CA SER A 277 2.38 -52.91 0.80
C SER A 277 3.11 -54.11 1.42
N ARG A 278 3.25 -54.18 2.74
CA ARG A 278 3.81 -55.36 3.41
C ARG A 278 2.96 -56.61 3.20
N LYS A 279 1.64 -56.47 3.20
CA LYS A 279 0.74 -57.61 2.96
C LYS A 279 0.83 -58.15 1.53
N SER A 280 1.10 -57.31 0.53
CA SER A 280 1.24 -57.76 -0.87
C SER A 280 2.60 -58.39 -1.20
N VAL A 281 3.65 -58.08 -0.44
CA VAL A 281 4.97 -58.68 -0.67
C VAL A 281 5.00 -60.16 -0.25
N ASP A 282 4.23 -60.54 0.77
CA ASP A 282 4.12 -61.96 1.17
C ASP A 282 3.36 -62.83 0.14
N ASP A 283 2.47 -62.25 -0.68
CA ASP A 283 1.71 -62.99 -1.71
C ASP A 283 2.38 -62.95 -3.11
N GLY A 284 3.40 -62.11 -3.33
CA GLY A 284 3.89 -61.72 -4.66
C GLY A 284 4.88 -62.67 -5.36
N GLY A 285 5.24 -63.81 -4.74
CA GLY A 285 6.27 -64.73 -5.26
C GLY A 285 5.94 -65.43 -6.59
N ILE A 286 4.69 -65.41 -7.07
CA ILE A 286 4.24 -66.22 -8.22
C ILE A 286 4.32 -65.45 -9.55
N TYR A 287 4.21 -64.12 -9.55
CA TYR A 287 4.09 -63.35 -10.80
C TYR A 287 5.43 -63.02 -11.49
N GLY A 288 6.54 -63.05 -10.77
CA GLY A 288 7.86 -62.73 -11.32
C GLY A 288 8.34 -63.73 -12.39
N ASP A 289 7.99 -65.01 -12.23
CA ASP A 289 8.51 -66.09 -13.08
C ASP A 289 7.80 -66.15 -14.46
N LEU A 290 6.53 -65.75 -14.52
CA LEU A 290 5.75 -65.77 -15.76
C LEU A 290 6.23 -64.70 -16.75
N PHE A 291 6.56 -63.50 -16.26
CA PHE A 291 6.97 -62.37 -17.12
C PHE A 291 8.34 -62.62 -17.76
N PHE A 292 9.28 -63.22 -17.02
CA PHE A 292 10.60 -63.56 -17.56
C PHE A 292 10.52 -64.62 -18.66
N LYS A 293 9.62 -65.59 -18.54
CA LYS A 293 9.42 -66.64 -19.55
C LYS A 293 8.86 -66.09 -20.87
N LEU A 294 7.93 -65.14 -20.79
CA LEU A 294 7.29 -64.54 -21.97
C LEU A 294 8.25 -63.67 -22.79
N VAL A 295 9.10 -62.89 -22.13
CA VAL A 295 10.07 -62.02 -22.83
C VAL A 295 11.09 -62.86 -23.59
N ASN A 296 11.58 -63.96 -23.00
CA ASN A 296 12.61 -64.79 -23.61
C ASN A 296 12.13 -65.51 -24.88
N GLU A 297 10.85 -65.90 -24.94
CA GLU A 297 10.26 -66.57 -26.10
C GLU A 297 10.11 -65.62 -27.31
N SER A 298 9.88 -64.32 -27.06
CA SER A 298 9.68 -63.31 -28.11
C SER A 298 10.97 -62.98 -28.88
N ILE A 299 12.10 -62.97 -28.18
CA ILE A 299 13.42 -62.70 -28.78
C ILE A 299 13.82 -63.84 -29.72
N ARG A 300 13.55 -65.09 -29.32
CA ARG A 300 13.93 -66.28 -30.11
C ARG A 300 13.19 -66.38 -31.44
N ARG A 301 11.97 -65.85 -31.55
CA ARG A 301 11.21 -65.84 -32.82
C ARG A 301 11.72 -64.77 -33.79
N ALA A 302 12.20 -63.63 -33.29
CA ALA A 302 12.69 -62.54 -34.12
C ALA A 302 14.02 -62.88 -34.83
N GLU A 303 14.85 -63.73 -34.24
CA GLU A 303 16.11 -64.16 -34.84
C GLU A 303 15.91 -65.20 -35.97
N SER A 304 14.87 -66.04 -35.89
CA SER A 304 14.59 -67.06 -36.90
C SER A 304 14.09 -66.51 -38.24
N SER A 305 13.55 -65.28 -38.29
CA SER A 305 12.95 -64.73 -39.51
C SER A 305 13.90 -63.89 -40.38
N ARG A 306 15.16 -63.70 -39.98
CA ARG A 306 16.11 -62.82 -40.69
C ARG A 306 16.97 -63.49 -41.77
N THR A 307 16.87 -64.80 -42.00
CA THR A 307 17.73 -65.53 -42.95
C THR A 307 17.11 -65.82 -44.33
N LEU A 308 15.97 -65.21 -44.72
CA LEU A 308 15.28 -65.62 -45.96
C LEU A 308 14.85 -64.51 -46.94
N PHE A 309 15.33 -63.27 -46.79
CA PHE A 309 15.01 -62.20 -47.76
C PHE A 309 16.23 -61.33 -48.09
N ASP A 310 17.23 -61.93 -48.75
CA ASP A 310 18.24 -61.22 -49.54
C ASP A 310 18.03 -61.64 -51.01
N GLU A 311 17.07 -61.05 -51.71
CA GLU A 311 17.11 -60.86 -53.18
C GLU A 311 15.88 -60.06 -53.64
N VAL A 312 16.09 -59.23 -54.66
CA VAL A 312 15.11 -58.41 -55.40
C VAL A 312 14.82 -57.01 -54.81
N GLY A 313 15.68 -56.06 -55.22
CA GLY A 313 15.30 -55.11 -56.27
C GLY A 313 14.54 -53.84 -55.84
N PRO A 314 15.09 -52.63 -56.07
CA PRO A 314 14.53 -51.38 -55.57
C PRO A 314 13.62 -50.73 -56.61
N GLU A 315 12.32 -50.60 -56.33
CA GLU A 315 11.50 -49.63 -57.06
C GLU A 315 10.39 -49.01 -56.20
N ARG A 316 10.40 -47.67 -56.23
CA ARG A 316 9.26 -46.74 -56.10
C ARG A 316 8.68 -46.50 -54.70
N ARG A 317 9.34 -45.55 -54.04
CA ARG A 317 8.80 -44.39 -53.32
C ARG A 317 7.33 -44.05 -53.70
N TRP A 318 6.37 -44.53 -52.91
CA TRP A 318 5.01 -43.98 -52.83
C TRP A 318 4.73 -43.58 -51.37
N SER A 319 4.68 -42.27 -51.12
CA SER A 319 4.23 -41.71 -49.84
C SER A 319 2.69 -41.76 -49.79
N PRO A 320 2.08 -42.45 -48.82
CA PRO A 320 0.63 -42.45 -48.67
C PRO A 320 0.17 -41.13 -48.05
N LYS A 321 -0.54 -40.31 -48.83
CA LYS A 321 -1.41 -39.25 -48.31
C LYS A 321 -2.63 -39.93 -47.69
N LEU A 322 -2.66 -40.02 -46.37
CA LEU A 322 -3.83 -40.48 -45.62
C LEU A 322 -4.83 -39.32 -45.51
N ASN A 323 -5.86 -39.35 -46.36
CA ASN A 323 -7.08 -38.57 -46.17
C ASN A 323 -7.86 -39.16 -45.00
N VAL A 324 -8.04 -38.41 -43.91
CA VAL A 324 -9.01 -38.71 -42.86
C VAL A 324 -9.96 -37.51 -42.73
N THR A 325 -11.11 -37.66 -43.36
CA THR A 325 -12.41 -37.08 -43.00
C THR A 325 -13.41 -38.21 -43.26
N PRO A 326 -14.44 -38.46 -42.41
CA PRO A 326 -15.39 -37.41 -42.04
C PRO A 326 -16.03 -37.49 -40.63
N ARG A 327 -16.72 -36.40 -40.30
CA ARG A 327 -18.01 -36.30 -39.57
C ARG A 327 -18.15 -36.82 -38.12
N GLY A 328 -18.41 -35.84 -37.25
CA GLY A 328 -19.34 -35.87 -36.12
C GLY A 328 -19.40 -34.43 -35.61
N ASP A 329 -20.19 -33.54 -36.20
CA ASP A 329 -21.61 -33.28 -35.89
C ASP A 329 -21.90 -33.36 -34.38
N GLY A 330 -22.11 -32.19 -33.79
CA GLY A 330 -22.19 -31.99 -32.34
C GLY A 330 -22.24 -30.50 -32.03
N GLY A 331 -23.26 -29.84 -32.59
CA GLY A 331 -23.62 -28.49 -32.18
C GLY A 331 -23.98 -28.46 -30.70
N ASN A 332 -23.44 -27.48 -29.98
CA ASN A 332 -24.06 -26.98 -28.76
C ASN A 332 -23.76 -25.48 -28.65
N GLU A 333 -24.77 -24.74 -29.09
CA GLU A 333 -25.26 -23.46 -28.58
C GLU A 333 -24.24 -22.49 -27.95
N LEU A 334 -23.93 -21.49 -28.77
CA LEU A 334 -23.51 -20.16 -28.36
C LEU A 334 -24.58 -19.56 -27.42
N ARG A 335 -24.41 -19.70 -26.10
CA ARG A 335 -25.15 -18.88 -25.13
C ARG A 335 -24.52 -17.48 -25.08
N THR A 336 -25.01 -16.61 -25.94
CA THR A 336 -24.85 -15.16 -25.82
C THR A 336 -25.54 -14.70 -24.54
N PHE A 337 -24.74 -14.43 -23.50
CA PHE A 337 -25.22 -13.75 -22.29
C PHE A 337 -25.57 -12.30 -22.65
N SER A 338 -26.85 -12.08 -22.94
CA SER A 338 -27.47 -10.75 -22.95
C SER A 338 -27.49 -10.22 -21.52
N PHE A 339 -26.51 -9.39 -21.16
CA PHE A 339 -26.59 -8.56 -19.97
C PHE A 339 -27.65 -7.49 -20.21
N GLY A 340 -28.86 -7.76 -19.74
CA GLY A 340 -29.92 -6.77 -19.65
C GLY A 340 -29.41 -5.52 -18.93
N ARG A 341 -29.46 -4.39 -19.64
CA ARG A 341 -29.27 -3.04 -19.09
C ARG A 341 -30.33 -2.79 -18.01
N LYS A 342 -30.10 -3.25 -16.78
CA LYS A 342 -30.70 -2.57 -15.63
C LYS A 342 -30.09 -1.16 -15.63
N LYS A 343 -30.90 -0.16 -16.03
CA LYS A 343 -30.69 1.25 -15.68
C LYS A 343 -30.42 1.25 -14.17
N ARG A 344 -29.13 1.31 -13.79
CA ARG A 344 -28.77 1.59 -12.41
C ARG A 344 -29.05 3.06 -12.26
N ASP A 345 -30.08 3.37 -11.49
CA ASP A 345 -30.34 4.72 -11.01
C ASP A 345 -29.02 5.28 -10.49
N CYS A 346 -28.55 6.34 -11.13
CA CYS A 346 -27.31 6.99 -10.74
C CYS A 346 -27.46 7.40 -9.28
N ILE A 347 -26.52 6.99 -8.43
CA ILE A 347 -26.44 7.45 -7.05
C ILE A 347 -26.34 8.98 -7.10
N GLN A 348 -27.43 9.66 -6.75
CA GLN A 348 -27.43 11.11 -6.63
C GLN A 348 -26.69 11.45 -5.35
N PHE A 349 -25.49 12.02 -5.50
CA PHE A 349 -24.80 12.66 -4.40
C PHE A 349 -25.46 14.00 -4.15
N HIS A 350 -26.25 14.11 -3.08
CA HIS A 350 -26.67 15.40 -2.59
C HIS A 350 -25.47 16.09 -1.94
N GLU A 351 -25.25 17.35 -2.31
CA GLU A 351 -24.25 18.19 -1.67
C GLU A 351 -24.57 18.28 -0.18
N ALA A 352 -23.61 17.90 0.68
CA ALA A 352 -23.83 17.96 2.11
C ALA A 352 -24.11 19.41 2.51
N PRO A 353 -25.14 19.67 3.35
CA PRO A 353 -25.44 21.02 3.78
C PRO A 353 -24.19 21.63 4.44
N PRO A 354 -23.93 22.93 4.25
CA PRO A 354 -22.76 23.59 4.80
C PRO A 354 -22.75 23.40 6.31
N ARG A 355 -21.68 22.77 6.81
CA ARG A 355 -21.44 22.68 8.25
C ARG A 355 -21.00 24.06 8.73
N PRO A 356 -21.60 24.60 9.80
CA PRO A 356 -21.19 25.89 10.34
C PRO A 356 -19.71 25.84 10.74
N HIS A 357 -19.03 26.96 10.55
CA HIS A 357 -17.61 27.05 10.85
C HIS A 357 -17.44 26.84 12.36
N PRO A 358 -16.43 26.09 12.85
CA PRO A 358 -16.27 25.83 14.29
C PRO A 358 -16.12 27.09 15.16
N PHE A 359 -15.83 28.25 14.55
CA PHE A 359 -15.78 29.54 15.25
C PHE A 359 -17.11 30.31 15.27
N GLU A 360 -18.10 29.94 14.45
CA GLU A 360 -19.44 30.56 14.50
C GLU A 360 -20.16 30.21 15.81
N VAL A 361 -19.91 29.02 16.37
CA VAL A 361 -20.43 28.63 17.71
C VAL A 361 -19.81 29.46 18.83
N ILE A 362 -18.60 29.97 18.64
CA ILE A 362 -17.89 30.76 19.65
C ILE A 362 -18.32 32.24 19.61
N LEU A 363 -18.65 32.76 18.41
CA LEU A 363 -19.07 34.14 18.24
C LEU A 363 -20.53 34.39 18.63
N GLY A 364 -21.40 33.38 18.57
CA GLY A 364 -22.82 33.51 18.93
C GLY A 364 -23.13 33.56 20.43
N LYS A 365 -22.13 33.43 21.32
CA LYS A 365 -22.34 33.34 22.78
C LYS A 365 -22.09 34.63 23.56
N ARG A 366 -21.97 35.79 22.89
CA ARG A 366 -21.66 37.06 23.57
C ARG A 366 -22.82 38.03 23.78
N ASP A 367 -24.03 37.69 23.35
CA ASP A 367 -25.22 38.54 23.58
C ASP A 367 -26.19 37.92 24.58
N SER A 368 -25.69 37.46 25.72
CA SER A 368 -26.49 37.26 26.94
C SER A 368 -25.58 37.04 28.15
N LEU A 369 -24.93 38.11 28.61
CA LEU A 369 -24.57 38.39 30.02
C LEU A 369 -23.90 39.75 30.13
#